data_AF-A0A356V2I1-F1
#
_entry.id   AF-A0A356V2I1-F1
#
_cell.length_a   1.000
_cell.length_b   1.000
_cell.length_c   1.000
_cell.angle_alpha   90.00
_cell.angle_beta   90.00
_cell.angle_gamma   90.00
#
_symmetry.space_group_name_H-M   'P 1'
#
loop_
_entity.id
_entity.type
_entity.pdbx_description
1 polymer ?
#
loop_
_entity_poly.entity_id
_entity_poly.type
_entity_poly.pdbx_seq_one_letter_code
_entity_poly.pdbx_strand_id
1 'polypeptide(L)'
;FGISKSFLILFMVIIGGLGSIFGSFAGAAFMVLMPVLLKNVLVTGMGWPTDLAAHLEFVIVGALIIIVLIVEPHGIAALWRVAKEKLRLWPFPH
;
A
#
# COMPACT_ATOMS: atom_id res chain seq x y z
N PHE A 1 4.97 -24.67 -2.54
CA PHE A 1 4.66 -23.24 -2.79
C PHE A 1 3.32 -23.15 -3.49
N GLY A 2 2.33 -22.48 -2.88
CA GLY A 2 0.96 -22.42 -3.40
C GLY A 2 0.68 -21.13 -4.18
N ILE A 3 -0.30 -21.20 -5.08
CA ILE A 3 -0.75 -20.11 -5.95
C ILE A 3 -1.09 -18.84 -5.13
N SER A 4 -1.66 -18.98 -3.94
CA SER A 4 -2.00 -17.85 -3.05
C SER A 4 -0.80 -16.99 -2.64
N LYS A 5 0.37 -17.61 -2.44
CA LYS A 5 1.60 -16.86 -2.12
C LYS A 5 2.14 -16.13 -3.34
N SER A 6 2.01 -16.72 -4.52
CA SER A 6 2.38 -16.08 -5.78
C SER A 6 1.51 -14.84 -6.06
N PHE A 7 0.20 -14.93 -5.86
CA PHE A 7 -0.69 -13.76 -5.97
C PHE A 7 -0.36 -12.66 -4.97
N LEU A 8 -0.09 -13.03 -3.72
CA LEU A 8 0.28 -12.07 -2.68
C LEU A 8 1.54 -11.29 -3.09
N ILE A 9 2.58 -11.98 -3.56
CA ILE A 9 3.81 -11.33 -4.04
C ILE A 9 3.54 -10.48 -5.29
N LEU A 10 2.72 -10.97 -6.22
CA LEU A 10 2.34 -10.22 -7.42
C LEU A 10 1.65 -8.89 -7.04
N PHE A 11 0.71 -8.91 -6.10
CA PHE A 11 0.05 -7.70 -5.61
C PHE A 11 1.04 -6.73 -4.97
N MET A 12 2.00 -7.21 -4.18
CA MET A 12 3.05 -6.35 -3.62
C MET A 12 3.82 -5.59 -4.70
N VAL A 13 4.20 -6.26 -5.80
CA VAL A 13 4.96 -5.63 -6.88
C VAL A 13 4.08 -4.68 -7.70
N ILE A 14 2.82 -5.05 -7.97
CA ILE A 14 1.87 -4.19 -8.69
C ILE A 14 1.59 -2.89 -7.90
N ILE A 15 1.29 -3.00 -6.60
CA ILE A 15 1.04 -1.85 -5.72
C ILE A 15 2.29 -0.96 -5.61
N GLY A 16 3.45 -1.60 -5.47
CA GLY A 16 4.73 -0.92 -5.37
C GLY A 16 5.14 -0.16 -6.63
N GLY A 17 4.77 -0.70 -7.80
CA GLY A 17 5.17 -0.21 -9.11
C GLY A 17 6.08 -1.21 -9.82
N LEU A 18 5.62 -1.69 -10.97
CA LEU A 18 6.34 -2.64 -11.82
C LEU A 18 7.67 -2.03 -12.26
N GLY A 19 8.77 -2.74 -12.05
CA GLY A 19 10.11 -2.30 -12.48
C GLY A 19 10.85 -1.36 -11.52
N SER A 20 10.31 -1.11 -10.30
CA SER A 20 10.97 -0.32 -9.26
C SER A 20 11.36 -1.17 -8.05
N ILE A 21 12.66 -1.19 -7.71
CA ILE A 21 13.15 -1.87 -6.50
C ILE A 21 12.56 -1.21 -5.26
N PHE A 22 12.65 0.12 -5.15
CA PHE A 22 12.06 0.88 -4.05
C PHE A 22 10.54 0.69 -3.98
N GLY A 23 9.88 0.68 -5.14
CA GLY A 23 8.45 0.40 -5.25
C GLY A 23 8.09 -0.95 -4.65
N SER A 24 8.83 -1.99 -5.02
CA SER A 24 8.60 -3.35 -4.53
C SER A 24 8.74 -3.45 -3.00
N PHE A 25 9.72 -2.75 -2.40
CA PHE A 25 9.83 -2.65 -0.95
C PHE A 25 8.66 -1.90 -0.32
N ALA A 26 8.24 -0.77 -0.90
CA ALA A 26 7.11 0.02 -0.41
C ALA A 26 5.79 -0.77 -0.51
N GLY A 27 5.55 -1.47 -1.61
CA GLY A 27 4.39 -2.33 -1.82
C GLY A 27 4.37 -3.55 -0.87
N ALA A 28 5.54 -4.15 -0.61
CA ALA A 28 5.66 -5.21 0.38
C ALA A 28 5.40 -4.71 1.82
N ALA A 29 6.00 -3.57 2.19
CA ALA A 29 5.77 -2.93 3.48
C ALA A 29 4.29 -2.56 3.65
N PHE A 30 3.66 -2.01 2.61
CA PHE A 30 2.24 -1.68 2.60
C PHE A 30 1.37 -2.93 2.86
N MET A 31 1.56 -3.99 2.08
CA MET A 31 0.76 -5.22 2.19
C MET A 31 0.93 -5.94 3.53
N VAL A 32 2.07 -5.78 4.20
CA VAL A 32 2.34 -6.42 5.50
C VAL A 32 1.93 -5.54 6.67
N LEU A 33 2.20 -4.23 6.61
CA LEU A 33 1.97 -3.31 7.74
C LEU A 33 0.52 -2.84 7.81
N MET A 34 -0.15 -2.63 6.67
CA MET A 34 -1.54 -2.17 6.64
C MET A 34 -2.50 -3.06 7.47
N PRO A 35 -2.52 -4.39 7.30
CA PRO A 35 -3.41 -5.24 8.08
C PRO A 35 -3.09 -5.20 9.58
N VAL A 36 -1.80 -5.15 9.95
CA VAL A 36 -1.37 -5.04 11.35
C VAL A 36 -1.82 -3.70 11.96
N LEU A 37 -1.69 -2.61 11.20
CA LEU A 37 -2.11 -1.28 11.62
C LEU A 37 -3.62 -1.23 11.81
N LEU A 38 -4.41 -1.74 10.86
CA LEU A 38 -5.87 -1.80 10.98
C LEU A 38 -6.30 -2.64 12.17
N LYS A 39 -5.70 -3.82 12.38
CA LYS A 39 -5.99 -4.65 13.55
C LYS A 39 -5.72 -3.90 14.86
N ASN A 40 -4.57 -3.24 14.98
CA ASN A 40 -4.22 -2.50 16.20
C ASN A 40 -5.16 -1.30 16.43
N VAL A 41 -5.54 -0.57 15.38
CA VAL A 41 -6.43 0.59 15.50
C VAL A 41 -7.87 0.16 15.79
N LEU A 42 -8.42 -0.78 15.00
CA LEU A 42 -9.81 -1.20 15.09
C LEU A 42 -10.07 -2.06 16.35
N VAL A 43 -9.20 -3.04 16.62
CA VAL A 43 -9.41 -3.97 17.75
C VAL A 43 -8.84 -3.39 19.03
N THR A 44 -7.54 -3.05 19.04
CA THR A 44 -6.88 -2.60 20.28
C THR A 44 -7.22 -1.16 20.65
N GLY A 45 -7.37 -0.27 19.66
CA GLY A 45 -7.71 1.14 19.88
C GLY A 45 -9.20 1.38 20.10
N MET A 46 -10.05 0.83 19.24
CA MET A 46 -11.51 1.06 19.27
C MET A 46 -12.32 -0.06 19.95
N GLY A 47 -11.69 -1.18 20.32
CA GLY A 47 -12.38 -2.28 21.02
C GLY A 47 -13.37 -3.05 20.14
N TRP A 48 -13.25 -2.98 18.81
CA TRP A 48 -14.19 -3.64 17.92
C TRP A 48 -14.01 -5.17 17.92
N PRO A 49 -15.10 -5.93 17.65
CA PRO A 49 -15.01 -7.37 17.45
C PRO A 49 -14.01 -7.73 16.34
N THR A 50 -13.20 -8.76 16.57
CA THR A 50 -12.13 -9.17 15.65
C THR A 50 -12.64 -9.65 14.30
N ASP A 51 -13.85 -10.23 14.28
CA ASP A 51 -14.54 -10.68 13.08
C ASP A 51 -14.95 -9.50 12.19
N LEU A 52 -15.51 -8.44 12.77
CA LEU A 52 -15.87 -7.22 12.05
C LEU A 52 -14.61 -6.51 11.52
N ALA A 53 -13.57 -6.40 12.36
CA ALA A 53 -12.30 -5.79 11.97
C ALA A 53 -11.64 -6.53 10.80
N ALA A 54 -11.67 -7.86 10.77
CA ALA A 54 -11.12 -8.66 9.68
C ALA A 54 -11.87 -8.43 8.35
N HIS A 55 -13.21 -8.37 8.37
CA HIS A 55 -13.99 -8.09 7.15
C HIS A 55 -13.71 -6.67 6.63
N LEU A 56 -13.64 -5.69 7.52
CA LEU A 56 -13.29 -4.32 7.14
C LEU A 56 -11.86 -4.21 6.63
N GLU A 57 -10.91 -4.93 7.23
CA GLU A 57 -9.53 -5.00 6.73
C GLU A 57 -9.50 -5.45 5.26
N PHE A 58 -10.20 -6.54 4.91
CA PHE A 58 -10.28 -7.00 3.53
C PHE A 58 -10.88 -5.93 2.59
N VAL A 59 -11.97 -5.28 2.99
CA VAL A 59 -12.63 -4.24 2.19
C VAL A 59 -11.73 -3.01 2.01
N ILE A 60 -11.10 -2.54 3.08
CA ILE A 60 -10.23 -1.36 3.07
C ILE A 60 -8.98 -1.64 2.24
N VAL A 61 -8.32 -2.78 2.44
CA VAL A 61 -7.13 -3.15 1.67
C VAL A 61 -7.48 -3.29 0.20
N GLY A 62 -8.57 -3.99 -0.14
CA GLY A 62 -9.02 -4.16 -1.52
C GLY A 62 -9.37 -2.82 -2.19
N ALA A 63 -10.08 -1.94 -1.49
CA ALA A 63 -10.41 -0.60 -1.98
C ALA A 63 -9.15 0.24 -2.19
N LEU A 64 -8.18 0.17 -1.28
CA LEU A 64 -6.95 0.93 -1.42
C LEU A 64 -6.12 0.46 -2.62
N ILE A 65 -6.09 -0.85 -2.90
CA ILE A 65 -5.45 -1.39 -4.11
C ILE A 65 -6.09 -0.78 -5.37
N ILE A 66 -7.42 -0.77 -5.44
CA ILE A 66 -8.15 -0.19 -6.58
C ILE A 66 -7.82 1.30 -6.72
N ILE A 67 -7.85 2.06 -5.62
CA ILE A 67 -7.54 3.50 -5.63
C ILE A 67 -6.10 3.74 -6.11
N VAL A 68 -5.12 3.00 -5.59
CA VAL A 68 -3.72 3.13 -6.00
C VAL A 68 -3.56 2.86 -7.50
N LEU A 69 -4.23 1.83 -8.03
CA LEU A 69 -4.21 1.51 -9.45
C LEU A 69 -4.85 2.59 -10.33
N ILE A 70 -5.91 3.25 -9.85
CA ILE A 70 -6.59 4.33 -10.58
C ILE A 70 -5.77 5.62 -10.56
N VAL A 71 -5.25 6.01 -9.39
CA VAL A 71 -4.53 7.28 -9.22
C VAL A 71 -3.20 7.24 -9.95
N GLU A 72 -2.44 6.16 -9.83
CA GLU A 72 -1.18 6.01 -10.54
C GLU A 72 -0.92 4.53 -10.91
N PRO A 73 -1.12 4.14 -12.19
CA PRO A 73 -0.92 2.75 -12.63
C PRO A 73 0.55 2.29 -12.53
N HIS A 74 1.47 3.22 -12.26
CA HIS A 74 2.89 2.95 -12.03
C HIS A 74 3.23 2.70 -10.55
N GLY A 75 2.23 2.69 -9.66
CA GLY A 75 2.35 2.35 -8.25
C GLY A 75 2.97 3.45 -7.37
N ILE A 76 3.14 3.14 -6.08
CA ILE A 76 3.62 4.08 -5.05
C ILE A 76 5.02 4.67 -5.38
N ALA A 77 5.83 3.97 -6.16
CA ALA A 77 7.13 4.47 -6.61
C ALA A 77 7.04 5.75 -7.45
N ALA A 78 6.01 5.89 -8.28
CA ALA A 78 5.81 7.07 -9.11
C ALA A 78 5.42 8.28 -8.25
N LEU A 79 4.49 8.10 -7.30
CA LEU A 79 4.10 9.13 -6.32
C LEU A 79 5.33 9.65 -5.57
N TRP A 80 6.21 8.75 -5.14
CA TRP A 80 7.43 9.13 -4.43
C TRP A 80 8.43 9.89 -5.31
N ARG A 81 8.51 9.58 -6.61
CA ARG A 81 9.34 10.32 -7.57
C ARG A 81 8.79 11.73 -7.78
N VAL A 82 7.49 11.87 -8.04
CA VAL A 82 6.82 13.17 -8.23
C VAL A 82 6.94 14.02 -6.96
N ALA A 83 6.72 13.43 -5.79
CA ALA A 83 6.87 14.12 -4.51
C ALA A 83 8.31 14.61 -4.31
N LYS A 84 9.33 13.80 -4.63
CA LYS A 84 10.73 14.22 -4.55
C LYS A 84 11.10 15.29 -5.56
N GLU A 85 10.59 15.23 -6.78
CA GLU A 85 10.80 16.27 -7.80
C GLU A 85 10.19 17.61 -7.33
N LYS A 86 8.97 17.56 -6.78
CA LYS A 86 8.30 18.73 -6.21
C LYS A 86 9.03 19.28 -4.98
N LEU A 87 9.58 18.41 -4.15
CA LEU A 87 10.36 18.78 -2.97
C LEU A 87 11.74 19.36 -3.32
N ARG A 88 12.38 18.93 -4.42
CA ARG A 88 13.68 19.49 -4.86
C ARG A 88 13.55 20.89 -5.45
N LEU A 89 12.42 21.22 -6.08
CA LEU A 89 12.10 22.56 -6.58
C LEU A 89 11.66 23.53 -5.46
N TRP A 90 11.52 23.02 -4.23
CA TRP A 90 11.28 23.79 -3.02
C TRP A 90 12.61 23.90 -2.26
N PRO A 91 13.21 25.10 -2.06
CA PRO A 91 12.58 26.38 -1.80
C PRO A 91 12.85 27.50 -2.83
N PHE A 92 13.46 27.22 -3.98
CA PHE A 92 13.74 28.25 -4.99
C PHE A 92 13.17 27.83 -6.35
N PRO A 93 12.24 28.61 -6.95
CA PRO A 93 11.60 28.27 -8.24
C PRO A 93 12.52 28.34 -9.47
N HIS A 94 13.82 28.58 -9.30
CA HIS A 94 14.83 28.72 -10.36
C HIS A 94 16.12 28.00 -9.96
#